data_AF-A0A7K6HZL6-F1
#
_entry.id   AF-A0A7K6HZL6-F1
#
_cell.length_a   1.000
_cell.length_b   1.000
_cell.length_c   1.000
_cell.angle_alpha   90.00
_cell.angle_beta   90.00
_cell.angle_gamma   90.00
#
_symmetry.space_group_name_H-M   'P 1'
#
loop_
_entity.id
_entity.type
_entity.pdbx_description
1 polymer ?
#
loop_
_entity_poly.entity_id
_entity_poly.type
_entity_poly.pdbx_seq_one_letter_code
_entity_poly.pdbx_strand_id
1 'polypeptide(L)'
;INELIQKRQLLEAFASIKLMEDETISEWDAEKYSNNPQEFVRKSKDVDLLYNSITNVIQSIVEGTLEDPALEDTMLTSMVTLIAREEAAHPSTDSAAHPGPDLLGRPRKWREQWRKAINESARKRVLKAPMASREEQTSWLDLHLHFLQESLREDLLKIKLSVKKCYPEEYQVCDTYVEAFHNAIASHLQELSQGPLDFHELYTLLNWVANTYHSELFLGHPDLKPEVKTENLSLLLTSADWDKLKNDYIASAKGKIKSYFGNILRLEVTEKWEKEVHSEEKENLYHASLSFDIQTIIGEHMKLSGAISRGLETKMLDLCMAELLEFIPRFEQEFTAWSTAQDSPSFVPYLVAYINSFQDLVSGLETVFKVNTEELQKILAALTRNFTNIFLTKLRAKAQPLLKKILTKDWILAMERPDWLASAVSQFSEHLQHMRQPLGQELLQEVHKYVVKEYITQVIKPRWKMNRETRQQVSRKMSLEAAIIHNTLIDQGSEADWLVPAIGHIANIIGEKKKDKIKAYVQELCQDYPDIR
;
A
#
# COMPACT_ATOMS: atom_id res chain seq x y z
N ILE A 1 -47.04 -26.67 -39.25
CA ILE A 1 -46.25 -26.62 -37.99
C ILE A 1 -45.16 -25.55 -38.04
N ASN A 2 -44.21 -25.60 -39.00
CA ASN A 2 -43.13 -24.59 -39.09
C ASN A 2 -43.62 -23.13 -39.14
N GLU A 3 -44.70 -22.83 -39.87
CA GLU A 3 -45.29 -21.48 -39.88
C GLU A 3 -45.83 -21.04 -38.51
N LEU A 4 -46.39 -21.96 -37.72
CA LEU A 4 -46.86 -21.68 -36.35
C LEU A 4 -45.68 -21.35 -35.43
N ILE A 5 -44.58 -22.09 -35.57
CA ILE A 5 -43.33 -21.82 -34.84
C ILE A 5 -42.77 -20.44 -35.24
N GLN A 6 -42.73 -20.13 -36.53
CA GLN A 6 -42.27 -18.83 -37.04
C GLN A 6 -43.13 -17.67 -36.54
N LYS A 7 -44.45 -17.86 -36.46
CA LYS A 7 -45.40 -16.87 -35.90
C LYS A 7 -45.42 -16.83 -34.36
N ARG A 8 -44.55 -17.59 -33.68
CA ARG A 8 -44.49 -17.74 -32.22
C ARG A 8 -45.81 -18.21 -31.58
N GLN A 9 -46.66 -18.92 -32.34
CA GLN A 9 -47.87 -19.57 -31.83
C GLN A 9 -47.50 -20.92 -31.17
N LEU A 10 -46.75 -20.84 -30.08
CA LEU A 10 -46.04 -21.96 -29.47
C LEU A 10 -46.96 -23.10 -28.99
N LEU A 11 -48.11 -22.76 -28.41
CA LEU A 11 -49.04 -23.74 -27.86
C LEU A 11 -49.73 -24.58 -28.97
N GLU A 12 -50.09 -23.95 -30.09
CA GLU A 12 -50.69 -24.60 -31.25
C GLU A 12 -49.65 -25.44 -32.01
N ALA A 13 -48.42 -24.92 -32.11
CA ALA A 13 -47.30 -25.66 -32.68
C ALA A 13 -47.02 -26.94 -31.89
N PHE A 14 -46.94 -26.86 -30.56
CA PHE A 14 -46.70 -28.02 -29.70
C PHE A 14 -47.83 -29.06 -29.78
N ALA A 15 -49.09 -28.64 -29.74
CA ALA A 15 -50.22 -29.56 -29.90
C ALA A 15 -50.15 -30.33 -31.23
N SER A 16 -49.75 -29.64 -32.30
CA SER A 16 -49.59 -30.25 -33.63
C SER A 16 -48.40 -31.21 -33.71
N ILE A 17 -47.29 -30.89 -33.04
CA ILE A 17 -46.11 -31.78 -32.96
C ILE A 17 -46.43 -33.01 -32.12
N LYS A 18 -47.15 -32.84 -31.01
CA LYS A 18 -47.53 -33.93 -30.13
C LYS A 18 -48.45 -34.93 -30.83
N LEU A 19 -49.44 -34.44 -31.59
CA LEU A 19 -50.27 -35.30 -32.44
C LEU A 19 -49.42 -36.08 -33.46
N MET A 20 -48.47 -35.43 -34.13
CA MET A 20 -47.56 -36.09 -35.07
C MET A 20 -46.67 -37.14 -34.39
N GLU A 21 -46.20 -36.87 -33.16
CA GLU A 21 -45.45 -37.82 -32.35
C GLU A 21 -46.31 -39.02 -31.96
N ASP A 22 -47.51 -38.81 -31.42
CA ASP A 22 -48.43 -39.86 -31.00
C ASP A 22 -48.89 -40.72 -32.19
N GLU A 23 -49.11 -40.12 -33.36
CA GLU A 23 -49.35 -40.83 -34.62
C GLU A 23 -48.14 -41.70 -35.01
N THR A 24 -46.93 -41.15 -34.91
CA THR A 24 -45.69 -41.88 -35.25
C THR A 24 -45.44 -43.06 -34.30
N ILE A 25 -45.74 -42.89 -33.00
CA ILE A 25 -45.68 -43.97 -31.99
C ILE A 25 -46.75 -45.03 -32.27
N SER A 26 -48.00 -44.61 -32.53
CA SER A 26 -49.09 -45.54 -32.83
C SER A 26 -48.84 -46.35 -34.10
N GLU A 27 -48.29 -45.73 -35.14
CA GLU A 27 -47.91 -46.40 -36.39
C GLU A 27 -46.73 -47.37 -36.20
N TRP A 28 -45.83 -47.09 -35.26
CA TRP A 28 -44.76 -48.01 -34.86
C TRP A 28 -45.31 -49.21 -34.10
N ASP A 29 -46.14 -48.99 -33.08
CA ASP A 29 -46.75 -50.06 -32.28
C ASP A 29 -47.66 -50.98 -33.11
N ALA A 30 -48.24 -50.45 -34.20
CA ALA A 30 -49.02 -51.20 -35.17
C ALA A 30 -48.18 -51.93 -36.24
N GLU A 31 -46.84 -51.98 -36.10
CA GLU A 31 -45.90 -52.61 -37.03
C GLU A 31 -45.99 -52.12 -38.49
N LYS A 32 -46.54 -50.92 -38.71
CA LYS A 32 -46.82 -50.37 -40.05
C LYS A 32 -45.55 -50.18 -40.90
N TYR A 33 -44.41 -50.03 -40.25
CA TYR A 33 -43.10 -49.78 -40.88
C TYR A 33 -42.24 -51.03 -41.07
N SER A 34 -42.78 -52.23 -40.85
CA SER A 34 -42.06 -53.51 -41.01
C SER A 34 -41.38 -53.66 -42.38
N ASN A 35 -41.97 -53.08 -43.43
CA ASN A 35 -41.45 -53.13 -44.81
C ASN A 35 -40.65 -51.88 -45.22
N ASN A 36 -40.61 -50.82 -44.41
CA ASN A 36 -39.88 -49.58 -44.74
C ASN A 36 -39.33 -48.85 -43.48
N PRO A 37 -38.26 -49.37 -42.85
CA PRO A 37 -37.67 -48.77 -41.66
C PRO A 37 -37.12 -47.35 -41.88
N GLN A 38 -36.75 -47.00 -43.11
CA GLN A 38 -36.20 -45.68 -43.44
C GLN A 38 -37.24 -44.56 -43.34
N GLU A 39 -38.51 -44.85 -43.62
CA GLU A 39 -39.59 -43.87 -43.55
C GLU A 39 -39.93 -43.50 -42.10
N PHE A 40 -39.93 -44.48 -41.21
CA PHE A 40 -40.06 -44.27 -39.78
C PHE A 40 -38.92 -43.39 -39.21
N VAL A 41 -37.68 -43.66 -39.60
CA VAL A 41 -36.52 -42.84 -39.20
C VAL A 41 -36.65 -41.41 -39.71
N ARG A 42 -37.20 -41.18 -40.91
CA ARG A 42 -37.44 -39.83 -41.44
C ARG A 42 -38.50 -39.09 -40.61
N LYS A 43 -39.66 -39.71 -40.36
CA LYS A 43 -40.72 -39.10 -39.53
C LYS A 43 -40.24 -38.82 -38.10
N SER A 44 -39.51 -39.73 -37.49
CA SER A 44 -38.88 -39.54 -36.17
C SER A 44 -37.95 -38.32 -36.16
N LYS A 45 -37.13 -38.16 -37.21
CA LYS A 45 -36.23 -37.00 -37.36
C LYS A 45 -36.99 -35.71 -37.60
N ASP A 46 -38.09 -35.74 -38.35
CA ASP A 46 -38.92 -34.56 -38.58
C ASP A 46 -39.55 -34.08 -37.27
N VAL A 47 -40.05 -35.00 -36.43
CA VAL A 47 -40.55 -34.69 -35.08
C VAL A 47 -39.44 -34.10 -34.19
N ASP A 48 -38.24 -34.70 -34.19
CA ASP A 48 -37.07 -34.17 -33.47
C ASP A 48 -36.70 -32.74 -33.93
N LEU A 49 -36.68 -32.48 -35.24
CA LEU A 49 -36.36 -31.15 -35.79
C LEU A 49 -37.39 -30.10 -35.37
N LEU A 50 -38.67 -30.46 -35.31
CA LEU A 50 -39.73 -29.56 -34.85
C LEU A 50 -39.61 -29.27 -33.35
N TYR A 51 -39.32 -30.27 -32.52
CA TYR A 51 -39.03 -30.07 -31.09
C TYR A 51 -37.79 -29.20 -30.87
N ASN A 52 -36.71 -29.43 -31.62
CA ASN A 52 -35.51 -28.59 -31.58
C ASN A 52 -35.80 -27.15 -32.01
N SER A 53 -36.68 -26.96 -32.99
CA SER A 53 -37.11 -25.62 -33.41
C SER A 53 -37.85 -24.89 -32.29
N ILE A 54 -38.71 -25.58 -31.53
CA ILE A 54 -39.33 -25.00 -30.33
C ILE A 54 -38.28 -24.67 -29.26
N THR A 55 -37.33 -25.56 -28.98
CA THR A 55 -36.24 -25.30 -28.03
C THR A 55 -35.48 -24.02 -28.38
N ASN A 56 -35.18 -23.80 -29.66
CA ASN A 56 -34.52 -22.58 -30.14
C ASN A 56 -35.39 -21.33 -29.91
N VAL A 57 -36.71 -21.43 -30.08
CA VAL A 57 -37.62 -20.32 -29.80
C VAL A 57 -37.70 -20.04 -28.29
N ILE A 58 -37.73 -21.06 -27.44
CA ILE A 58 -37.65 -20.90 -25.97
C ILE A 58 -36.39 -20.12 -25.60
N GLN A 59 -35.23 -20.54 -26.12
CA GLN A 59 -33.97 -19.84 -25.88
C GLN A 59 -34.02 -18.39 -26.37
N SER A 60 -34.54 -18.14 -27.57
CA SER A 60 -34.67 -16.78 -28.12
C SER A 60 -35.59 -15.88 -27.29
N ILE A 61 -36.69 -16.40 -26.73
CA ILE A 61 -37.59 -15.64 -25.85
C ILE A 61 -36.89 -15.30 -24.54
N VAL A 62 -36.19 -16.26 -23.93
CA VAL A 62 -35.45 -16.02 -22.68
C VAL A 62 -34.33 -15.00 -22.88
N GLU A 63 -33.54 -15.12 -23.94
CA GLU A 63 -32.48 -14.16 -24.27
C GLU A 63 -33.05 -12.76 -24.56
N GLY A 64 -34.17 -12.68 -25.28
CA GLY A 64 -34.87 -11.43 -25.56
C GLY A 64 -35.55 -10.79 -24.35
N THR A 65 -35.71 -11.51 -23.22
CA THR A 65 -36.40 -11.00 -22.02
C THR A 65 -35.75 -9.75 -21.46
N LEU A 66 -34.42 -9.68 -21.49
CA LEU A 66 -33.66 -8.54 -20.98
C LEU A 66 -33.32 -7.53 -22.07
N GLU A 67 -33.16 -7.97 -23.31
CA GLU A 67 -32.69 -7.13 -24.42
C GLU A 67 -33.80 -6.36 -25.15
N ASP A 68 -35.00 -6.96 -25.27
CA ASP A 68 -36.10 -6.41 -26.06
C ASP A 68 -37.16 -5.76 -25.14
N PRO A 69 -37.34 -4.42 -25.20
CA PRO A 69 -38.43 -3.75 -24.48
C PRO A 69 -39.81 -4.06 -25.06
N ALA A 70 -39.89 -4.56 -26.31
CA ALA A 70 -41.13 -4.89 -27.00
C ALA A 70 -41.58 -6.35 -26.78
N LEU A 71 -40.81 -7.16 -26.03
CA LEU A 71 -41.22 -8.51 -25.67
C LEU A 71 -42.46 -8.46 -24.77
N GLU A 72 -43.59 -8.94 -25.28
CA GLU A 72 -44.84 -8.95 -24.53
C GLU A 72 -44.84 -10.02 -23.42
N ASP A 73 -45.37 -9.67 -22.24
CA ASP A 73 -45.61 -10.59 -21.11
C ASP A 73 -46.42 -11.84 -21.50
N THR A 74 -47.23 -11.71 -22.55
CA THR A 74 -48.03 -12.79 -23.17
C THR A 74 -47.14 -13.91 -23.73
N MET A 75 -45.97 -13.58 -24.28
CA MET A 75 -45.01 -14.52 -24.86
C MET A 75 -44.31 -15.33 -23.77
N LEU A 76 -43.93 -14.68 -22.66
CA LEU A 76 -43.36 -15.35 -21.49
C LEU A 76 -44.37 -16.33 -20.87
N THR A 77 -45.61 -15.88 -20.67
CA THR A 77 -46.68 -16.72 -20.11
C THR A 77 -47.00 -17.90 -21.04
N SER A 78 -46.99 -17.69 -22.36
CA SER A 78 -47.18 -18.75 -23.36
C SER A 78 -46.05 -19.78 -23.33
N MET A 79 -44.80 -19.32 -23.19
CA MET A 79 -43.62 -20.19 -23.06
C MET A 79 -43.69 -21.04 -21.78
N VAL A 80 -44.06 -20.44 -20.64
CA VAL A 80 -44.20 -21.18 -19.37
C VAL A 80 -45.31 -22.24 -19.47
N THR A 81 -46.45 -21.87 -20.06
CA THR A 81 -47.56 -22.80 -20.31
C THR A 81 -47.13 -23.95 -21.24
N LEU A 82 -46.31 -23.66 -22.24
CA LEU A 82 -45.74 -24.67 -23.14
C LEU A 82 -44.87 -25.67 -22.36
N ILE A 83 -43.96 -25.18 -21.49
CA ILE A 83 -43.09 -26.04 -20.69
C ILE A 83 -43.93 -26.94 -19.77
N ALA A 84 -44.93 -26.39 -19.08
CA ALA A 84 -45.82 -27.17 -18.22
C ALA A 84 -46.59 -28.25 -19.00
N ARG A 85 -47.00 -27.96 -20.25
CA ARG A 85 -47.66 -28.95 -21.12
C ARG A 85 -46.73 -30.06 -21.58
N GLU A 86 -45.45 -29.77 -21.80
CA GLU A 86 -44.44 -30.79 -22.12
C GLU A 86 -44.20 -31.72 -20.92
N GLU A 87 -44.02 -31.16 -19.73
CA GLU A 87 -43.83 -31.92 -18.49
C GLU A 87 -45.04 -32.80 -18.17
N ALA A 88 -46.26 -32.33 -18.45
CA ALA A 88 -47.48 -33.12 -18.32
C ALA A 88 -47.62 -34.22 -19.39
N ALA A 89 -47.20 -33.94 -20.63
CA ALA A 89 -47.28 -34.88 -21.74
C ALA A 89 -46.19 -35.97 -21.71
N HIS A 90 -45.06 -35.69 -21.04
CA HIS A 90 -43.93 -36.60 -20.91
C HIS A 90 -43.47 -36.69 -19.44
N PRO A 91 -44.26 -37.32 -18.55
CA PRO A 91 -43.84 -37.52 -17.18
C PRO A 91 -42.55 -38.36 -17.15
N SER A 92 -41.62 -38.00 -16.25
CA SER A 92 -40.31 -38.63 -16.15
C SER A 92 -40.44 -40.12 -15.81
N THR A 93 -40.43 -40.99 -16.82
CA THR A 93 -40.34 -42.43 -16.61
C THR A 93 -38.87 -42.85 -16.60
N ASP A 94 -38.32 -43.11 -15.41
CA ASP A 94 -37.06 -43.86 -15.21
C ASP A 94 -37.14 -45.33 -15.70
N SER A 95 -38.26 -45.74 -16.30
CA SER A 95 -38.45 -47.07 -16.87
C SER A 95 -37.80 -47.15 -18.25
N ALA A 96 -36.52 -47.54 -18.26
CA ALA A 96 -35.87 -48.14 -19.41
C ALA A 96 -36.61 -49.42 -19.84
N ALA A 97 -37.61 -49.29 -20.72
CA ALA A 97 -38.34 -50.47 -21.19
C ALA A 97 -38.95 -50.36 -22.60
N HIS A 98 -38.38 -49.60 -23.55
CA HIS A 98 -38.70 -49.82 -24.98
C HIS A 98 -37.47 -49.58 -25.89
N PRO A 99 -37.05 -50.57 -26.69
CA PRO A 99 -36.04 -50.40 -27.73
C PRO A 99 -36.69 -49.81 -28.98
N GLY A 100 -36.95 -48.50 -28.96
CA GLY A 100 -37.31 -47.68 -30.12
C GLY A 100 -36.26 -46.59 -30.35
N PRO A 101 -36.27 -45.85 -31.50
CA PRO A 101 -35.27 -44.83 -31.80
C PRO A 101 -35.17 -43.82 -30.67
N ASP A 102 -33.94 -43.49 -30.28
CA ASP A 102 -33.52 -42.96 -28.97
C ASP A 102 -34.26 -41.72 -28.40
N LEU A 103 -35.21 -41.09 -29.09
CA LEU A 103 -35.80 -39.80 -28.72
C LEU A 103 -37.35 -39.68 -28.84
N LEU A 104 -38.04 -40.61 -29.49
CA LEU A 104 -39.51 -40.53 -29.62
C LEU A 104 -40.19 -40.81 -28.26
N GLY A 105 -41.10 -39.93 -27.83
CA GLY A 105 -41.84 -40.08 -26.57
C GLY A 105 -41.07 -39.67 -25.30
N ARG A 106 -39.81 -39.24 -25.41
CA ARG A 106 -39.00 -38.81 -24.26
C ARG A 106 -39.17 -37.31 -23.95
N PRO A 107 -39.12 -36.92 -22.65
CA PRO A 107 -39.16 -35.52 -22.29
C PRO A 107 -37.94 -34.77 -22.85
N ARG A 108 -38.19 -33.61 -23.46
CA ARG A 108 -37.16 -32.67 -23.92
C ARG A 108 -36.57 -31.86 -22.78
N LYS A 109 -37.17 -31.94 -21.59
CA LYS A 109 -36.70 -31.28 -20.37
C LYS A 109 -36.59 -29.78 -20.60
N TRP A 110 -37.64 -29.17 -21.15
CA TRP A 110 -37.59 -27.75 -21.52
C TRP A 110 -37.37 -26.82 -20.32
N ARG A 111 -37.71 -27.24 -19.11
CA ARG A 111 -37.34 -26.53 -17.87
C ARG A 111 -35.82 -26.46 -17.66
N GLU A 112 -35.07 -27.52 -17.97
CA GLU A 112 -33.60 -27.50 -17.92
C GLU A 112 -33.02 -26.59 -19.02
N GLN A 113 -33.61 -26.61 -20.23
CA GLN A 113 -33.19 -25.75 -21.34
C GLN A 113 -33.47 -24.26 -21.05
N TRP A 114 -34.61 -23.96 -20.44
CA TRP A 114 -34.94 -22.62 -19.94
C TRP A 114 -33.88 -22.12 -18.94
N ARG A 115 -33.49 -22.94 -17.96
CA ARG A 115 -32.44 -22.57 -17.00
C ARG A 115 -31.08 -22.35 -17.68
N LYS A 116 -30.73 -23.17 -18.68
CA LYS A 116 -29.53 -22.97 -19.50
C LYS A 116 -29.58 -21.66 -20.29
N ALA A 117 -30.73 -21.33 -20.88
CA ALA A 117 -30.93 -20.09 -21.63
C ALA A 117 -30.82 -18.85 -20.71
N ILE A 118 -31.29 -18.94 -19.46
CA ILE A 118 -31.09 -17.87 -18.46
C ILE A 118 -29.59 -17.68 -18.17
N ASN A 119 -28.85 -18.76 -17.92
CA ASN A 119 -27.40 -18.68 -17.69
C ASN A 119 -26.66 -18.05 -18.88
N GLU A 120 -27.02 -18.43 -20.10
CA GLU A 120 -26.43 -17.88 -21.32
C GLU A 120 -26.81 -16.40 -21.52
N SER A 121 -28.06 -16.02 -21.23
CA SER A 121 -28.52 -14.63 -21.26
C SER A 121 -27.74 -13.77 -20.26
N ALA A 122 -27.58 -14.25 -19.01
CA ALA A 122 -26.80 -13.56 -17.99
C ALA A 122 -25.33 -13.42 -18.41
N ARG A 123 -24.72 -14.47 -18.94
CA ARG A 123 -23.34 -14.47 -19.45
C ARG A 123 -23.15 -13.45 -20.58
N LYS A 124 -24.03 -13.44 -21.58
CA LYS A 124 -24.00 -12.46 -22.68
C LYS A 124 -24.12 -11.03 -22.16
N ARG A 125 -24.96 -10.80 -21.15
CA ARG A 125 -25.16 -9.48 -20.56
C ARG A 125 -23.92 -8.97 -19.83
N VAL A 126 -23.25 -9.82 -19.05
CA VAL A 126 -21.98 -9.49 -18.39
C VAL A 126 -20.89 -9.17 -19.42
N LEU A 127 -20.78 -9.96 -20.49
CA LEU A 127 -19.77 -9.75 -21.54
C LEU A 127 -20.05 -8.53 -22.45
N LYS A 128 -21.29 -8.05 -22.48
CA LYS A 128 -21.68 -6.84 -23.23
C LYS A 128 -21.26 -5.55 -22.52
N ALA A 129 -20.92 -5.62 -21.23
CA ALA A 129 -20.43 -4.47 -20.49
C ALA A 129 -19.16 -3.92 -21.19
N PRO A 130 -19.12 -2.62 -21.53
CA PRO A 130 -17.99 -2.02 -22.21
C PRO A 130 -16.68 -2.30 -21.46
N MET A 131 -15.68 -2.77 -22.19
CA MET A 131 -14.30 -2.86 -21.73
C MET A 131 -13.47 -1.98 -22.65
N ALA A 132 -13.08 -0.80 -22.16
CA ALA A 132 -12.11 0.03 -22.86
C ALA A 132 -10.74 -0.65 -22.85
N SER A 133 -9.93 -0.40 -23.88
CA SER A 133 -8.56 -0.91 -23.89
C SER A 133 -7.72 -0.22 -22.80
N ARG A 134 -6.71 -0.92 -22.29
CA ARG A 134 -5.79 -0.37 -21.28
C ARG A 134 -5.01 0.84 -21.80
N GLU A 135 -4.78 0.91 -23.11
CA GLU A 135 -4.08 2.05 -23.72
C GLU A 135 -4.96 3.30 -23.85
N GLU A 136 -6.29 3.14 -23.88
CA GLU A 136 -7.23 4.24 -24.08
C GLU A 136 -7.62 4.92 -22.77
N GLN A 137 -7.74 4.18 -21.66
CA GLN A 137 -8.25 4.71 -20.39
C GLN A 137 -7.57 4.09 -19.15
N THR A 138 -6.94 4.94 -18.34
CA THR A 138 -6.24 4.58 -17.10
C THR A 138 -7.14 4.00 -15.99
N SER A 139 -8.46 4.13 -16.12
CA SER A 139 -9.47 3.67 -15.14
C SER A 139 -10.51 2.76 -15.80
N TRP A 140 -10.12 2.00 -16.83
CA TRP A 140 -11.03 1.12 -17.57
C TRP A 140 -11.78 0.14 -16.66
N LEU A 141 -11.12 -0.38 -15.62
CA LEU A 141 -11.72 -1.37 -14.71
C LEU A 141 -12.78 -0.74 -13.79
N ASP A 142 -12.55 0.47 -13.30
CA ASP A 142 -13.54 1.21 -12.50
C ASP A 142 -14.82 1.45 -13.32
N LEU A 143 -14.65 1.91 -14.58
CA LEU A 143 -15.75 2.16 -15.49
C LEU A 143 -16.49 0.88 -15.87
N HIS A 144 -15.74 -0.20 -16.13
CA HIS A 144 -16.30 -1.49 -16.47
C HIS A 144 -17.15 -2.05 -15.32
N LEU A 145 -16.62 -2.07 -14.09
CA LEU A 145 -17.35 -2.56 -12.92
C LEU A 145 -18.55 -1.69 -12.57
N HIS A 146 -18.45 -0.37 -12.75
CA HIS A 146 -19.59 0.54 -12.58
C HIS A 146 -20.70 0.25 -13.60
N PHE A 147 -20.35 0.11 -14.89
CA PHE A 147 -21.35 -0.23 -15.91
C PHE A 147 -22.01 -1.58 -15.64
N LEU A 148 -21.21 -2.58 -15.27
CA LEU A 148 -21.70 -3.91 -14.90
C LEU A 148 -22.69 -3.81 -13.74
N GLN A 149 -22.35 -3.06 -12.70
CA GLN A 149 -23.21 -2.82 -11.54
C GLN A 149 -24.54 -2.15 -11.93
N GLU A 150 -24.50 -1.05 -12.69
CA GLU A 150 -25.70 -0.31 -13.11
C GLU A 150 -26.61 -1.17 -13.98
N SER A 151 -26.07 -1.75 -15.06
CA SER A 151 -26.85 -2.53 -16.02
C SER A 151 -27.50 -3.75 -15.38
N LEU A 152 -26.76 -4.48 -14.54
CA LEU A 152 -27.29 -5.68 -13.89
C LEU A 152 -28.32 -5.34 -12.82
N ARG A 153 -28.18 -4.19 -12.13
CA ARG A 153 -29.19 -3.74 -11.18
C ARG A 153 -30.50 -3.41 -11.89
N GLU A 154 -30.44 -2.72 -13.04
CA GLU A 154 -31.62 -2.45 -13.87
C GLU A 154 -32.28 -3.74 -14.36
N ASP A 155 -31.49 -4.73 -14.79
CA ASP A 155 -32.01 -6.02 -15.24
C ASP A 155 -32.70 -6.77 -14.09
N LEU A 156 -32.08 -6.81 -12.90
CA LEU A 156 -32.67 -7.43 -11.71
C LEU A 156 -33.97 -6.74 -11.29
N LEU A 157 -34.05 -5.42 -11.41
CA LEU A 157 -35.28 -4.65 -11.17
C LEU A 157 -36.36 -5.00 -12.20
N LYS A 158 -36.01 -5.09 -13.49
CA LYS A 158 -36.94 -5.53 -14.55
C LYS A 158 -37.46 -6.94 -14.28
N ILE A 159 -36.59 -7.86 -13.86
CA ILE A 159 -36.95 -9.23 -13.53
C ILE A 159 -37.95 -9.27 -12.37
N LYS A 160 -37.67 -8.53 -11.30
CA LYS A 160 -38.55 -8.45 -10.14
C LYS A 160 -39.93 -7.83 -10.47
N LEU A 161 -39.95 -6.72 -11.20
CA LEU A 161 -41.18 -5.92 -11.40
C LEU A 161 -42.10 -6.49 -12.48
N SER A 162 -41.53 -7.08 -13.54
CA SER A 162 -42.28 -7.51 -14.72
C SER A 162 -42.18 -9.02 -14.93
N VAL A 163 -40.96 -9.56 -15.03
CA VAL A 163 -40.75 -10.97 -15.44
C VAL A 163 -41.33 -11.94 -14.40
N LYS A 164 -41.16 -11.68 -13.09
CA LYS A 164 -41.69 -12.52 -12.01
C LYS A 164 -43.19 -12.79 -12.15
N LYS A 165 -43.98 -11.82 -12.62
CA LYS A 165 -45.45 -11.94 -12.75
C LYS A 165 -45.88 -12.94 -13.83
N CYS A 166 -45.00 -13.26 -14.77
CA CYS A 166 -45.29 -14.17 -15.89
C CYS A 166 -45.07 -15.65 -15.54
N TYR A 167 -44.51 -15.94 -14.35
CA TYR A 167 -44.10 -17.28 -13.95
C TYR A 167 -44.78 -17.73 -12.65
N PRO A 168 -45.11 -19.03 -12.51
CA PRO A 168 -45.49 -19.64 -11.25
C PRO A 168 -44.36 -19.58 -10.22
N GLU A 169 -44.73 -19.57 -8.94
CA GLU A 169 -43.77 -19.48 -7.82
C GLU A 169 -42.78 -20.65 -7.78
N GLU A 170 -43.17 -21.82 -8.29
CA GLU A 170 -42.34 -23.02 -8.41
C GLU A 170 -41.05 -22.82 -9.22
N TYR A 171 -41.04 -21.84 -10.14
CA TYR A 171 -39.87 -21.55 -10.97
C TYR A 171 -38.79 -20.77 -10.23
N GLN A 172 -39.12 -20.10 -9.12
CA GLN A 172 -38.19 -19.25 -8.36
C GLN A 172 -37.33 -18.37 -9.29
N VAL A 173 -38.01 -17.65 -10.20
CA VAL A 173 -37.35 -16.97 -11.34
C VAL A 173 -36.33 -15.94 -10.87
N CYS A 174 -36.67 -15.15 -9.86
CA CYS A 174 -35.74 -14.16 -9.31
C CYS A 174 -34.46 -14.84 -8.80
N ASP A 175 -34.57 -15.90 -7.99
CA ASP A 175 -33.42 -16.64 -7.47
C ASP A 175 -32.60 -17.26 -8.61
N THR A 176 -33.25 -17.83 -9.62
CA THR A 176 -32.58 -18.44 -10.79
C THR A 176 -31.78 -17.41 -11.59
N TYR A 177 -32.34 -16.21 -11.82
CA TYR A 177 -31.60 -15.14 -12.50
C TYR A 177 -30.47 -14.56 -11.65
N VAL A 178 -30.68 -14.41 -10.34
CA VAL A 178 -29.64 -13.92 -9.42
C VAL A 178 -28.47 -14.91 -9.37
N GLU A 179 -28.74 -16.20 -9.30
CA GLU A 179 -27.71 -17.26 -9.37
C GLU A 179 -26.99 -17.24 -10.72
N ALA A 180 -27.71 -17.09 -11.83
CA ALA A 180 -27.13 -17.00 -13.17
C ALA A 180 -26.21 -15.78 -13.33
N PHE A 181 -26.62 -14.60 -12.87
CA PHE A 181 -25.78 -13.41 -12.86
C PHE A 181 -24.59 -13.57 -11.93
N HIS A 182 -24.78 -14.14 -10.73
CA HIS A 182 -23.68 -14.41 -9.81
C HIS A 182 -22.60 -15.28 -10.45
N ASN A 183 -23.00 -16.40 -11.06
CA ASN A 183 -22.07 -17.31 -11.74
C ASN A 183 -21.37 -16.65 -12.94
N ALA A 184 -22.09 -15.85 -13.72
CA ALA A 184 -21.52 -15.12 -14.85
C ALA A 184 -20.49 -14.07 -14.40
N ILE A 185 -20.78 -13.30 -13.36
CA ILE A 185 -19.84 -12.33 -12.78
C ILE A 185 -18.64 -13.06 -12.17
N ALA A 186 -18.86 -14.14 -11.41
CA ALA A 186 -17.79 -14.94 -10.82
C ALA A 186 -16.79 -15.41 -11.89
N SER A 187 -17.30 -15.96 -13.00
CA SER A 187 -16.49 -16.45 -14.11
C SER A 187 -15.72 -15.31 -14.78
N HIS A 188 -16.40 -14.19 -15.04
CA HIS A 188 -15.80 -13.00 -15.65
C HIS A 188 -14.70 -12.39 -14.78
N LEU A 189 -14.93 -12.21 -13.48
CA LEU A 189 -13.91 -11.69 -12.57
C LEU A 189 -12.74 -12.66 -12.39
N GLN A 190 -13.00 -13.97 -12.43
CA GLN A 190 -11.95 -14.97 -12.41
C GLN A 190 -11.05 -14.83 -13.64
N GLU A 191 -11.60 -14.66 -14.84
CA GLU A 191 -10.85 -14.39 -16.07
C GLU A 191 -10.02 -13.10 -15.95
N LEU A 192 -10.63 -12.00 -15.47
CA LEU A 192 -9.92 -10.74 -15.25
C LEU A 192 -8.76 -10.87 -14.26
N SER A 193 -8.92 -11.68 -13.20
CA SER A 193 -7.90 -11.92 -12.18
C SER A 193 -6.71 -12.78 -12.63
N GLN A 194 -6.81 -13.45 -13.79
CA GLN A 194 -5.68 -14.17 -14.39
C GLN A 194 -4.78 -13.24 -15.21
N GLY A 195 -5.29 -12.08 -15.65
CA GLY A 195 -4.51 -11.07 -16.33
C GLY A 195 -3.55 -10.33 -15.38
N PRO A 196 -2.49 -9.68 -15.93
CA PRO A 196 -1.61 -8.85 -15.11
C PRO A 196 -2.35 -7.58 -14.68
N LEU A 197 -2.72 -7.45 -13.41
CA LEU A 197 -3.36 -6.25 -12.88
C LEU A 197 -2.35 -5.32 -12.22
N ASP A 198 -2.48 -4.01 -12.45
CA ASP A 198 -1.67 -3.01 -11.75
C ASP A 198 -2.16 -2.76 -10.31
N PHE A 199 -1.45 -1.91 -9.55
CA PHE A 199 -1.82 -1.60 -8.17
C PHE A 199 -3.24 -1.01 -8.02
N HIS A 200 -3.63 -0.11 -8.92
CA HIS A 200 -4.92 0.57 -8.87
C HIS A 200 -6.04 -0.40 -9.28
N GLU A 201 -5.83 -1.17 -10.35
CA GLU A 201 -6.73 -2.22 -10.81
C GLU A 201 -6.95 -3.30 -9.73
N LEU A 202 -5.88 -3.73 -9.05
CA LEU A 202 -5.96 -4.68 -7.93
C LEU A 202 -6.78 -4.11 -6.78
N TYR A 203 -6.56 -2.83 -6.42
CA TYR A 203 -7.36 -2.14 -5.40
C TYR A 203 -8.84 -2.09 -5.80
N THR A 204 -9.13 -1.65 -7.02
CA THR A 204 -10.50 -1.51 -7.54
C THR A 204 -11.23 -2.84 -7.51
N LEU A 205 -10.62 -3.92 -7.99
CA LEU A 205 -11.22 -5.25 -8.00
C LEU A 205 -11.47 -5.76 -6.57
N LEU A 206 -10.46 -5.71 -5.70
CA LEU A 206 -10.57 -6.16 -4.31
C LEU A 206 -11.66 -5.38 -3.55
N ASN A 207 -11.66 -4.05 -3.69
CA ASN A 207 -12.64 -3.19 -3.03
C ASN A 207 -14.05 -3.46 -3.56
N TRP A 208 -14.21 -3.64 -4.86
CA TRP A 208 -15.53 -3.91 -5.45
C TRP A 208 -16.11 -5.23 -4.96
N VAL A 209 -15.30 -6.30 -4.92
CA VAL A 209 -15.72 -7.61 -4.42
C VAL A 209 -16.05 -7.58 -2.93
N ALA A 210 -15.20 -6.94 -2.11
CA ALA A 210 -15.38 -6.89 -0.66
C ALA A 210 -16.53 -5.98 -0.23
N ASN A 211 -16.65 -4.80 -0.84
CA ASN A 211 -17.45 -3.70 -0.30
C ASN A 211 -18.57 -3.22 -1.21
N THR A 212 -18.50 -3.45 -2.52
CA THR A 212 -19.53 -2.97 -3.44
C THR A 212 -20.56 -4.05 -3.75
N TYR A 213 -20.12 -5.28 -4.05
CA TYR A 213 -20.95 -6.33 -4.60
C TYR A 213 -22.20 -6.66 -3.75
N HIS A 214 -22.02 -6.84 -2.45
CA HIS A 214 -23.11 -7.15 -1.50
C HIS A 214 -23.74 -5.90 -0.85
N SER A 215 -23.25 -4.70 -1.16
CA SER A 215 -23.72 -3.47 -0.54
C SER A 215 -25.06 -2.99 -1.10
N GLU A 216 -25.64 -1.97 -0.46
CA GLU A 216 -26.84 -1.27 -0.95
C GLU A 216 -26.63 -0.61 -2.32
N LEU A 217 -25.39 -0.44 -2.77
CA LEU A 217 -25.09 0.09 -4.10
C LEU A 217 -25.38 -0.93 -5.22
N PHE A 218 -25.41 -2.22 -4.89
CA PHE A 218 -25.65 -3.30 -5.85
C PHE A 218 -26.66 -4.35 -5.35
N LEU A 219 -26.23 -5.56 -4.97
CA LEU A 219 -27.17 -6.64 -4.64
C LEU A 219 -27.98 -6.38 -3.36
N GLY A 220 -27.47 -5.54 -2.46
CA GLY A 220 -28.15 -5.17 -1.22
C GLY A 220 -29.19 -4.05 -1.38
N HIS A 221 -29.39 -3.53 -2.61
CA HIS A 221 -30.23 -2.36 -2.85
C HIS A 221 -31.67 -2.58 -2.34
N PRO A 222 -32.28 -1.61 -1.62
CA PRO A 222 -33.61 -1.76 -1.03
C PRO A 222 -34.69 -2.20 -2.03
N ASP A 223 -34.65 -1.65 -3.24
CA ASP A 223 -35.62 -1.96 -4.30
C ASP A 223 -35.57 -3.41 -4.79
N LEU A 224 -34.50 -4.16 -4.50
CA LEU A 224 -34.39 -5.58 -4.84
C LEU A 224 -35.02 -6.50 -3.77
N LYS A 225 -35.23 -6.01 -2.53
CA LYS A 225 -35.83 -6.78 -1.43
C LYS A 225 -37.37 -6.78 -1.49
N PRO A 226 -38.06 -7.86 -1.09
CA PRO A 226 -37.56 -9.11 -0.49
C PRO A 226 -37.16 -10.23 -1.47
N GLU A 227 -37.37 -10.05 -2.78
CA GLU A 227 -37.24 -11.12 -3.77
C GLU A 227 -35.81 -11.58 -4.06
N VAL A 228 -34.83 -10.68 -4.00
CA VAL A 228 -33.42 -11.03 -4.22
C VAL A 228 -32.79 -11.42 -2.88
N LYS A 229 -32.55 -12.71 -2.68
CA LYS A 229 -31.90 -13.25 -1.48
C LYS A 229 -30.43 -13.57 -1.78
N THR A 230 -29.52 -12.86 -1.13
CA THR A 230 -28.08 -13.05 -1.28
C THR A 230 -27.49 -14.10 -0.34
N GLU A 231 -28.26 -14.52 0.68
CA GLU A 231 -27.81 -15.41 1.76
C GLU A 231 -27.40 -16.82 1.30
N ASN A 232 -27.92 -17.26 0.15
CA ASN A 232 -27.67 -18.59 -0.42
C ASN A 232 -26.61 -18.58 -1.52
N LEU A 233 -26.06 -17.42 -1.89
CA LEU A 233 -25.06 -17.33 -2.94
C LEU A 233 -23.71 -17.83 -2.44
N SER A 234 -22.99 -18.51 -3.35
CA SER A 234 -21.60 -18.87 -3.12
C SER A 234 -20.70 -17.64 -3.01
N LEU A 235 -19.45 -17.85 -2.59
CA LEU A 235 -18.44 -16.81 -2.69
C LEU A 235 -18.18 -16.47 -4.16
N LEU A 236 -18.16 -15.17 -4.48
CA LEU A 236 -17.94 -14.69 -5.85
C LEU A 236 -16.56 -15.09 -6.40
N LEU A 237 -15.57 -15.18 -5.52
CA LEU A 237 -14.23 -15.69 -5.81
C LEU A 237 -13.92 -16.84 -4.85
N THR A 238 -13.17 -17.83 -5.34
CA THR A 238 -12.68 -18.90 -4.48
C THR A 238 -11.72 -18.33 -3.43
N SER A 239 -11.58 -19.00 -2.27
CA SER A 239 -10.61 -18.56 -1.25
C SER A 239 -9.19 -18.45 -1.81
N ALA A 240 -8.82 -19.36 -2.73
CA ALA A 240 -7.51 -19.34 -3.37
C ALA A 240 -7.32 -18.12 -4.28
N ASP A 241 -8.31 -17.79 -5.12
CA ASP A 241 -8.25 -16.62 -6.00
C ASP A 241 -8.26 -15.31 -5.20
N TRP A 242 -9.04 -15.26 -4.12
CA TRP A 242 -9.07 -14.12 -3.21
C TRP A 242 -7.72 -13.90 -2.51
N ASP A 243 -7.11 -14.97 -2.00
CA ASP A 243 -5.79 -14.89 -1.37
C ASP A 243 -4.70 -14.51 -2.37
N LYS A 244 -4.77 -15.03 -3.60
CA LYS A 244 -3.89 -14.63 -4.71
C LYS A 244 -3.98 -13.13 -4.97
N LEU A 245 -5.18 -12.57 -5.19
CA LEU A 245 -5.38 -11.15 -5.43
C LEU A 245 -4.85 -10.26 -4.29
N LYS A 246 -5.08 -10.67 -3.04
CA LYS A 246 -4.54 -9.97 -1.87
C LYS A 246 -3.02 -9.98 -1.85
N ASN A 247 -2.39 -11.10 -2.18
CA ASN A 247 -0.94 -11.22 -2.22
C ASN A 247 -0.34 -10.40 -3.38
N ASP A 248 -0.97 -10.41 -4.55
CA ASP A 248 -0.56 -9.61 -5.70
C ASP A 248 -0.67 -8.10 -5.38
N TYR A 249 -1.74 -7.69 -4.68
CA TYR A 249 -1.90 -6.32 -4.20
C TYR A 249 -0.77 -5.91 -3.24
N ILE A 250 -0.45 -6.74 -2.24
CA ILE A 250 0.63 -6.47 -1.29
C ILE A 250 2.00 -6.45 -2.00
N ALA A 251 2.24 -7.36 -2.95
CA ALA A 251 3.48 -7.39 -3.74
C ALA A 251 3.63 -6.14 -4.61
N SER A 252 2.56 -5.70 -5.26
CA SER A 252 2.53 -4.46 -6.04
C SER A 252 2.73 -3.22 -5.16
N ALA A 253 2.10 -3.20 -3.97
CA ALA A 253 2.28 -2.15 -2.97
C ALA A 253 3.73 -2.03 -2.52
N LYS A 254 4.42 -3.17 -2.31
CA LYS A 254 5.84 -3.21 -1.91
C LYS A 254 6.71 -2.42 -2.89
N GLY A 255 6.53 -2.68 -4.19
CA GLY A 255 7.26 -1.96 -5.24
C GLY A 255 6.99 -0.46 -5.23
N LYS A 256 5.72 -0.05 -5.03
CA LYS A 256 5.34 1.37 -4.95
C LYS A 256 5.91 2.06 -3.71
N ILE A 257 5.74 1.49 -2.53
CA ILE A 257 6.24 2.07 -1.26
C ILE A 257 7.76 2.23 -1.32
N LYS A 258 8.48 1.19 -1.78
CA LYS A 258 9.93 1.26 -1.99
C LYS A 258 10.33 2.38 -2.95
N SER A 259 9.58 2.56 -4.04
CA SER A 259 9.79 3.66 -4.99
C SER A 259 9.52 5.02 -4.36
N TYR A 260 8.46 5.18 -3.56
CA TYR A 260 8.17 6.44 -2.88
C TYR A 260 9.25 6.82 -1.88
N PHE A 261 9.69 5.88 -1.04
CA PHE A 261 10.81 6.13 -0.12
C PHE A 261 12.11 6.44 -0.87
N GLY A 262 12.38 5.72 -1.97
CA GLY A 262 13.51 6.04 -2.86
C GLY A 262 13.41 7.44 -3.46
N ASN A 263 12.21 7.89 -3.84
CA ASN A 263 11.97 9.23 -4.37
C ASN A 263 12.18 10.31 -3.31
N ILE A 264 11.80 10.07 -2.05
CA ILE A 264 12.11 11.00 -0.94
C ILE A 264 13.63 11.20 -0.84
N LEU A 265 14.40 10.12 -0.75
CA LEU A 265 15.86 10.21 -0.68
C LEU A 265 16.44 10.89 -1.93
N ARG A 266 15.94 10.57 -3.12
CA ARG A 266 16.37 11.26 -4.36
C ARG A 266 16.13 12.76 -4.28
N LEU A 267 14.97 13.19 -3.80
CA LEU A 267 14.64 14.61 -3.66
C LEU A 267 15.52 15.29 -2.61
N GLU A 268 15.84 14.62 -1.49
CA GLU A 268 16.81 15.13 -0.52
C GLU A 268 18.18 15.35 -1.18
N VAL A 269 18.64 14.42 -2.02
CA VAL A 269 19.90 14.56 -2.77
C VAL A 269 19.83 15.73 -3.77
N THR A 270 18.89 15.68 -4.71
CA THR A 270 18.90 16.57 -5.88
C THR A 270 18.37 17.97 -5.57
N GLU A 271 17.41 18.09 -4.67
CA GLU A 271 16.77 19.36 -4.36
C GLU A 271 17.37 20.05 -3.14
N LYS A 272 17.96 19.31 -2.20
CA LYS A 272 18.56 19.90 -0.99
C LYS A 272 20.08 19.82 -1.00
N TRP A 273 20.66 18.61 -1.04
CA TRP A 273 22.11 18.43 -0.84
C TRP A 273 22.95 19.07 -1.95
N GLU A 274 22.61 18.82 -3.22
CA GLU A 274 23.34 19.37 -4.37
C GLU A 274 23.19 20.89 -4.51
N LYS A 275 22.07 21.43 -4.04
CA LYS A 275 21.73 22.86 -4.11
C LYS A 275 22.07 23.64 -2.84
N GLU A 276 22.56 22.94 -1.80
CA GLU A 276 22.84 23.46 -0.45
C GLU A 276 21.70 24.30 0.14
N VAL A 277 20.45 23.88 -0.06
CA VAL A 277 19.26 24.58 0.46
C VAL A 277 19.24 24.59 1.98
N HIS A 278 19.05 25.74 2.61
CA HIS A 278 19.01 25.84 4.08
C HIS A 278 17.88 24.99 4.69
N SER A 279 18.17 24.39 5.85
CA SER A 279 17.16 23.67 6.63
C SER A 279 16.10 24.62 7.16
N GLU A 280 14.85 24.18 7.17
CA GLU A 280 13.75 24.97 7.73
C GLU A 280 13.87 25.01 9.25
N GLU A 281 13.68 26.18 9.85
CA GLU A 281 13.68 26.36 11.30
C GLU A 281 12.25 26.61 11.80
N LYS A 282 11.79 25.82 12.76
CA LYS A 282 10.50 25.98 13.41
C LYS A 282 10.64 25.65 14.89
N GLU A 283 10.17 26.57 15.74
CA GLU A 283 10.29 26.46 17.21
C GLU A 283 11.74 26.24 17.66
N ASN A 284 12.69 26.98 17.05
CA ASN A 284 14.13 26.87 17.26
C ASN A 284 14.75 25.50 16.91
N LEU A 285 14.01 24.57 16.29
CA LEU A 285 14.53 23.29 15.82
C LEU A 285 14.70 23.31 14.30
N TYR A 286 15.70 22.60 13.79
CA TYR A 286 15.78 22.34 12.34
C TYR A 286 14.88 21.17 11.97
N HIS A 287 14.20 21.32 10.83
CA HIS A 287 13.22 20.37 10.33
C HIS A 287 13.55 19.89 8.93
N ALA A 288 13.22 18.62 8.70
CA ALA A 288 13.13 18.02 7.38
C ALA A 288 11.74 17.39 7.23
N SER A 289 11.15 17.53 6.04
CA SER A 289 9.84 16.97 5.70
C SER A 289 9.79 15.43 5.73
N LEU A 290 10.96 14.77 5.80
CA LEU A 290 11.13 13.33 5.76
C LEU A 290 10.13 12.54 6.63
N SER A 291 9.97 12.92 7.89
CA SER A 291 8.99 12.30 8.79
C SER A 291 7.56 12.42 8.30
N PHE A 292 7.15 13.62 7.90
CA PHE A 292 5.81 13.90 7.41
C PHE A 292 5.54 13.16 6.10
N ASP A 293 6.50 13.17 5.17
CA ASP A 293 6.40 12.51 3.88
C ASP A 293 6.24 10.98 4.05
N ILE A 294 7.05 10.37 4.91
CA ILE A 294 6.96 8.94 5.24
C ILE A 294 5.60 8.62 5.87
N GLN A 295 5.18 9.36 6.89
CA GLN A 295 3.90 9.11 7.56
C GLN A 295 2.70 9.29 6.63
N THR A 296 2.76 10.26 5.70
CA THR A 296 1.70 10.48 4.71
C THR A 296 1.58 9.28 3.78
N ILE A 297 2.68 8.76 3.24
CA ILE A 297 2.68 7.55 2.40
C ILE A 297 2.09 6.37 3.17
N ILE A 298 2.52 6.14 4.41
CA ILE A 298 2.01 5.04 5.24
C ILE A 298 0.49 5.20 5.45
N GLY A 299 0.04 6.40 5.84
CA GLY A 299 -1.37 6.69 6.09
C GLY A 299 -2.25 6.51 4.86
N GLU A 300 -1.80 6.95 3.69
CA GLU A 300 -2.55 6.78 2.42
C GLU A 300 -2.73 5.30 2.06
N HIS A 301 -1.65 4.52 2.11
CA HIS A 301 -1.71 3.09 1.79
C HIS A 301 -2.51 2.28 2.81
N MET A 302 -2.42 2.64 4.09
CA MET A 302 -3.29 2.06 5.13
C MET A 302 -4.76 2.39 4.89
N LYS A 303 -5.09 3.63 4.55
CA LYS A 303 -6.47 4.03 4.27
C LYS A 303 -7.06 3.24 3.09
N LEU A 304 -6.29 3.08 2.00
CA LEU A 304 -6.71 2.30 0.84
C LEU A 304 -6.92 0.82 1.22
N SER A 305 -5.92 0.19 1.83
CA SER A 305 -6.02 -1.23 2.21
C SER A 305 -7.09 -1.51 3.27
N GLY A 306 -7.29 -0.59 4.23
CA GLY A 306 -8.33 -0.66 5.24
C GLY A 306 -9.74 -0.43 4.71
N ALA A 307 -9.90 0.32 3.62
CA ALA A 307 -11.16 0.37 2.90
C ALA A 307 -11.58 -1.02 2.41
N ILE A 308 -10.64 -1.86 1.97
CA ILE A 308 -10.91 -3.23 1.54
C ILE A 308 -11.19 -4.15 2.74
N SER A 309 -10.26 -4.23 3.70
CA SER A 309 -10.45 -5.03 4.91
C SER A 309 -9.43 -4.69 6.00
N ARG A 310 -9.81 -4.90 7.27
CA ARG A 310 -8.92 -4.74 8.43
C ARG A 310 -7.66 -5.62 8.37
N GLY A 311 -7.78 -6.81 7.80
CA GLY A 311 -6.65 -7.74 7.64
C GLY A 311 -5.63 -7.23 6.62
N LEU A 312 -6.08 -6.61 5.53
CA LEU A 312 -5.19 -5.98 4.55
C LEU A 312 -4.54 -4.71 5.09
N GLU A 313 -5.29 -3.90 5.86
CA GLU A 313 -4.74 -2.73 6.56
C GLU A 313 -3.53 -3.09 7.42
N THR A 314 -3.67 -4.16 8.21
CA THR A 314 -2.61 -4.64 9.10
C THR A 314 -1.39 -5.12 8.29
N LYS A 315 -1.61 -5.94 7.26
CA LYS A 315 -0.53 -6.41 6.37
C LYS A 315 0.17 -5.25 5.63
N MET A 316 -0.57 -4.21 5.25
CA MET A 316 -0.02 -3.03 4.60
C MET A 316 0.87 -2.24 5.57
N LEU A 317 0.43 -2.07 6.81
CA LEU A 317 1.23 -1.43 7.84
C LEU A 317 2.53 -2.22 8.11
N ASP A 318 2.44 -3.54 8.26
CA ASP A 318 3.61 -4.41 8.43
C ASP A 318 4.59 -4.27 7.25
N LEU A 319 4.08 -4.22 6.03
CA LEU A 319 4.87 -4.01 4.81
C LEU A 319 5.57 -2.63 4.83
N CYS A 320 4.83 -1.56 5.13
CA CYS A 320 5.38 -0.21 5.24
C CYS A 320 6.51 -0.15 6.27
N MET A 321 6.33 -0.80 7.42
CA MET A 321 7.36 -0.88 8.46
C MET A 321 8.59 -1.65 7.99
N ALA A 322 8.40 -2.78 7.32
CA ALA A 322 9.53 -3.55 6.76
C ALA A 322 10.34 -2.72 5.74
N GLU A 323 9.66 -2.00 4.83
CA GLU A 323 10.33 -1.13 3.86
C GLU A 323 11.01 0.07 4.52
N LEU A 324 10.44 0.60 5.62
CA LEU A 324 11.05 1.67 6.40
C LEU A 324 12.35 1.20 7.07
N LEU A 325 12.35 0.00 7.65
CA LEU A 325 13.55 -0.59 8.25
C LEU A 325 14.68 -0.80 7.22
N GLU A 326 14.35 -1.06 5.94
CA GLU A 326 15.34 -1.09 4.85
C GLU A 326 15.74 0.31 4.37
N PHE A 327 14.83 1.29 4.44
CA PHE A 327 15.07 2.64 3.93
C PHE A 327 16.07 3.43 4.77
N ILE A 328 15.94 3.39 6.10
CA ILE A 328 16.76 4.19 7.01
C ILE A 328 18.28 3.93 6.84
N PRO A 329 18.76 2.66 6.78
CA PRO A 329 20.18 2.39 6.52
C PRO A 329 20.66 2.85 5.14
N ARG A 330 19.81 2.77 4.10
CA ARG A 330 20.15 3.30 2.76
C ARG A 330 20.31 4.82 2.79
N PHE A 331 19.39 5.51 3.48
CA PHE A 331 19.47 6.94 3.67
C PHE A 331 20.76 7.34 4.40
N GLU A 332 21.09 6.64 5.48
CA GLU A 332 22.33 6.86 6.24
C GLU A 332 23.58 6.70 5.35
N GLN A 333 23.61 5.64 4.54
CA GLN A 333 24.72 5.34 3.64
C GLN A 333 24.95 6.46 2.63
N GLU A 334 23.89 6.91 1.95
CA GLU A 334 23.97 7.98 0.95
C GLU A 334 24.36 9.32 1.59
N PHE A 335 23.77 9.68 2.74
CA PHE A 335 24.13 10.91 3.45
C PHE A 335 25.59 10.89 3.94
N THR A 336 26.07 9.73 4.40
CA THR A 336 27.47 9.55 4.80
C THR A 336 28.41 9.68 3.61
N ALA A 337 28.06 9.12 2.45
CA ALA A 337 28.85 9.23 1.23
C ALA A 337 28.94 10.68 0.75
N TRP A 338 27.81 11.39 0.69
CA TRP A 338 27.75 12.81 0.33
C TRP A 338 28.60 13.68 1.27
N SER A 339 28.40 13.51 2.59
CA SER A 339 29.12 14.31 3.59
C SER A 339 30.62 14.00 3.64
N THR A 340 31.06 12.82 3.20
CA THR A 340 32.50 12.49 3.11
C THR A 340 33.12 13.05 1.83
N ALA A 341 32.38 13.06 0.72
CA ALA A 341 32.85 13.56 -0.56
C ALA A 341 33.03 15.09 -0.60
N GLN A 342 32.22 15.83 0.16
CA GLN A 342 32.22 17.30 0.18
C GLN A 342 32.26 17.85 1.62
N ASP A 343 33.10 18.88 1.85
CA ASP A 343 33.05 19.67 3.09
C ASP A 343 32.04 20.82 2.93
N SER A 344 30.75 20.46 2.92
CA SER A 344 29.64 21.42 2.80
C SER A 344 29.35 22.12 4.13
N PRO A 345 29.09 23.44 4.15
CA PRO A 345 28.64 24.14 5.35
C PRO A 345 27.25 23.68 5.82
N SER A 346 26.42 23.15 4.91
CA SER A 346 25.06 22.68 5.21
C SER A 346 25.02 21.29 5.87
N PHE A 347 26.18 20.64 6.04
CA PHE A 347 26.26 19.31 6.66
C PHE A 347 25.65 19.27 8.07
N VAL A 348 26.04 20.19 8.96
CA VAL A 348 25.57 20.17 10.35
C VAL A 348 24.07 20.50 10.45
N PRO A 349 23.55 21.52 9.74
CA PRO A 349 22.11 21.75 9.65
C PRO A 349 21.31 20.53 9.21
N TYR A 350 21.72 19.85 8.13
CA TYR A 350 21.03 18.65 7.65
C TYR A 350 21.09 17.50 8.64
N LEU A 351 22.27 17.24 9.23
CA LEU A 351 22.43 16.20 10.24
C LEU A 351 21.45 16.42 11.40
N VAL A 352 21.34 17.66 11.89
CA VAL A 352 20.43 18.04 12.96
C VAL A 352 18.97 17.85 12.53
N ALA A 353 18.61 18.34 11.34
CA ALA A 353 17.27 18.22 10.80
C ALA A 353 16.82 16.75 10.65
N TYR A 354 17.70 15.87 10.18
CA TYR A 354 17.37 14.44 10.02
C TYR A 354 17.22 13.72 11.35
N ILE A 355 18.09 13.99 12.33
CA ILE A 355 17.96 13.42 13.67
C ILE A 355 16.62 13.83 14.30
N ASN A 356 16.26 15.12 14.22
CA ASN A 356 14.98 15.61 14.71
C ASN A 356 13.80 14.95 13.98
N SER A 357 13.85 14.89 12.64
CA SER A 357 12.80 14.30 11.81
C SER A 357 12.61 12.81 12.12
N PHE A 358 13.68 12.04 12.32
CA PHE A 358 13.55 10.62 12.69
C PHE A 358 12.96 10.41 14.08
N GLN A 359 13.22 11.30 15.04
CA GLN A 359 12.53 11.27 16.33
C GLN A 359 11.04 11.58 16.18
N ASP A 360 10.68 12.55 15.33
CA ASP A 360 9.27 12.85 15.01
C ASP A 360 8.59 11.66 14.34
N LEU A 361 9.31 10.94 13.49
CA LEU A 361 8.81 9.75 12.81
C LEU A 361 8.48 8.65 13.82
N VAL A 362 9.37 8.37 14.78
CA VAL A 362 9.11 7.40 15.86
C VAL A 362 7.88 7.80 16.66
N SER A 363 7.81 9.07 17.09
CA SER A 363 6.66 9.57 17.84
C SER A 363 5.35 9.47 17.03
N GLY A 364 5.39 9.78 15.73
CA GLY A 364 4.23 9.66 14.84
C GLY A 364 3.77 8.21 14.67
N LEU A 365 4.71 7.28 14.48
CA LEU A 365 4.44 5.84 14.37
C LEU A 365 3.82 5.25 15.65
N GLU A 366 4.27 5.68 16.82
CA GLU A 366 3.73 5.23 18.10
C GLU A 366 2.34 5.83 18.39
N THR A 367 2.15 7.11 18.12
CA THR A 367 0.93 7.84 18.52
C THR A 367 -0.20 7.70 17.50
N VAL A 368 0.10 7.86 16.22
CA VAL A 368 -0.90 7.84 15.13
C VAL A 368 -1.17 6.40 14.69
N PHE A 369 -0.10 5.63 14.47
CA PHE A 369 -0.20 4.29 13.88
C PHE A 369 -0.19 3.16 14.91
N LYS A 370 0.15 3.45 16.19
CA LYS A 370 0.17 2.50 17.31
C LYS A 370 1.05 1.27 17.04
N VAL A 371 2.20 1.51 16.39
CA VAL A 371 3.16 0.46 16.00
C VAL A 371 4.21 0.26 17.09
N ASN A 372 4.70 -0.97 17.24
CA ASN A 372 5.93 -1.22 18.00
C ASN A 372 7.16 -0.75 17.18
N THR A 373 7.85 0.25 17.69
CA THR A 373 9.01 0.91 17.06
C THR A 373 10.37 0.41 17.59
N GLU A 374 10.41 -0.61 18.46
CA GLU A 374 11.66 -1.07 19.10
C GLU A 374 12.80 -1.34 18.12
N GLU A 375 12.52 -2.03 17.01
CA GLU A 375 13.55 -2.34 16.01
C GLU A 375 14.00 -1.08 15.25
N LEU A 376 13.05 -0.19 14.92
CA LEU A 376 13.35 1.09 14.29
C LEU A 376 14.20 1.97 15.20
N GLN A 377 13.90 2.02 16.50
CA GLN A 377 14.67 2.76 17.50
C GLN A 377 16.12 2.27 17.59
N LYS A 378 16.36 0.94 17.49
CA LYS A 378 17.74 0.40 17.45
C LYS A 378 18.51 0.87 16.21
N ILE A 379 17.87 0.83 15.04
CA ILE A 379 18.47 1.32 13.78
C ILE A 379 18.77 2.81 13.89
N LEU A 380 17.83 3.60 14.40
CA LEU A 380 18.00 5.04 14.57
C LEU A 380 19.07 5.38 15.60
N ALA A 381 19.19 4.63 16.69
CA ALA A 381 20.28 4.81 17.66
C ALA A 381 21.66 4.54 17.02
N ALA A 382 21.77 3.53 16.15
CA ALA A 382 22.98 3.26 15.40
C ALA A 382 23.31 4.40 14.41
N LEU A 383 22.30 4.88 13.68
CA LEU A 383 22.41 6.01 12.75
C LEU A 383 22.84 7.29 13.48
N THR A 384 22.18 7.64 14.58
CA THR A 384 22.53 8.80 15.42
C THR A 384 23.98 8.71 15.89
N ARG A 385 24.40 7.53 16.38
CA ARG A 385 25.79 7.32 16.79
C ARG A 385 26.78 7.53 15.63
N ASN A 386 26.46 7.02 14.44
CA ASN A 386 27.32 7.20 13.27
C ASN A 386 27.41 8.68 12.85
N PHE A 387 26.26 9.37 12.77
CA PHE A 387 26.18 10.80 12.46
C PHE A 387 26.99 11.63 13.46
N THR A 388 26.83 11.37 14.76
CA THR A 388 27.63 12.00 15.83
C THR A 388 29.14 11.75 15.64
N ASN A 389 29.54 10.54 15.27
CA ASN A 389 30.96 10.24 15.01
C ASN A 389 31.51 11.00 13.81
N ILE A 390 30.74 11.12 12.72
CA ILE A 390 31.13 11.89 11.52
C ILE A 390 31.25 13.37 11.88
N PHE A 391 30.27 13.91 12.61
CA PHE A 391 30.30 15.29 13.11
C PHE A 391 31.56 15.56 13.94
N LEU A 392 31.85 14.72 14.95
CA LEU A 392 33.04 14.87 15.79
C LEU A 392 34.34 14.75 14.98
N THR A 393 34.38 13.88 13.97
CA THR A 393 35.55 13.72 13.08
C THR A 393 35.79 15.00 12.28
N LYS A 394 34.74 15.59 11.69
CA LYS A 394 34.82 16.84 10.94
C LYS A 394 35.20 18.03 11.84
N LEU A 395 34.59 18.13 13.02
CA LEU A 395 34.96 19.13 14.01
C LEU A 395 36.45 19.01 14.38
N ARG A 396 36.92 17.80 14.67
CA ARG A 396 38.34 17.54 14.98
C ARG A 396 39.24 18.00 13.85
N ALA A 397 38.91 17.68 12.60
CA ALA A 397 39.68 18.09 11.44
C ALA A 397 39.78 19.63 11.30
N LYS A 398 38.71 20.36 11.64
CA LYS A 398 38.69 21.84 11.62
C LYS A 398 39.40 22.47 12.81
N ALA A 399 39.24 21.91 14.00
CA ALA A 399 39.83 22.44 15.24
C ALA A 399 41.32 22.08 15.40
N GLN A 400 41.77 20.93 14.92
CA GLN A 400 43.12 20.42 15.19
C GLN A 400 44.25 21.32 14.61
N PRO A 401 44.15 21.89 13.39
CA PRO A 401 45.15 22.84 12.88
C PRO A 401 45.28 24.07 13.77
N LEU A 402 44.15 24.53 14.34
CA LEU A 402 44.11 25.64 15.28
C LEU A 402 44.80 25.24 16.59
N LEU A 403 44.36 24.16 17.22
CA LEU A 403 44.93 23.66 18.47
C LEU A 403 46.46 23.42 18.38
N LYS A 404 46.98 22.96 17.22
CA LYS A 404 48.44 22.78 17.01
C LYS A 404 49.26 24.07 17.08
N LYS A 405 48.66 25.25 16.85
CA LYS A 405 49.36 26.54 16.95
C LYS A 405 49.62 26.98 18.39
N ILE A 406 48.92 26.43 19.38
CA ILE A 406 49.14 26.71 20.79
C ILE A 406 50.62 26.46 21.13
N LEU A 407 51.25 27.37 21.89
CA LEU A 407 52.70 27.38 22.20
C LEU A 407 53.66 27.48 20.99
N THR A 408 53.20 27.89 19.81
CA THR A 408 54.11 28.35 18.74
C THR A 408 54.62 29.76 19.03
N LYS A 409 55.69 30.19 18.34
CA LYS A 409 56.20 31.56 18.48
C LYS A 409 55.13 32.61 18.16
N ASP A 410 54.38 32.40 17.08
CA ASP A 410 53.34 33.33 16.63
C ASP A 410 52.18 33.42 17.63
N TRP A 411 51.79 32.28 18.22
CA TRP A 411 50.79 32.24 19.29
C TRP A 411 51.27 33.00 20.53
N ILE A 412 52.54 32.85 20.94
CA ILE A 412 53.08 33.56 22.12
C ILE A 412 53.14 35.06 21.86
N LEU A 413 53.57 35.48 20.67
CA LEU A 413 53.65 36.89 20.27
C LEU A 413 52.27 37.55 20.08
N ALA A 414 51.18 36.81 20.31
CA ALA A 414 49.80 37.29 20.22
C ALA A 414 49.45 37.88 18.86
N MET A 415 50.00 37.30 17.78
CA MET A 415 49.67 37.68 16.40
C MET A 415 48.26 37.23 15.98
N GLU A 416 47.63 36.35 16.77
CA GLU A 416 46.28 35.82 16.56
C GLU A 416 45.29 36.41 17.57
N ARG A 417 44.04 36.61 17.16
CA ARG A 417 42.97 37.08 18.06
C ARG A 417 42.70 36.06 19.16
N PRO A 418 42.39 36.43 20.41
CA PRO A 418 42.15 35.48 21.50
C PRO A 418 40.95 34.54 21.30
N ASP A 419 39.95 34.95 20.54
CA ASP A 419 38.69 34.23 20.31
C ASP A 419 38.75 33.24 19.14
N TRP A 420 39.80 33.27 18.33
CA TRP A 420 39.91 32.53 17.06
C TRP A 420 39.52 31.04 17.12
N LEU A 421 39.95 30.31 18.15
CA LEU A 421 39.62 28.90 18.36
C LEU A 421 38.16 28.74 18.79
N ALA A 422 37.71 29.56 19.75
CA ALA A 422 36.34 29.53 20.24
C ALA A 422 35.35 29.86 19.11
N SER A 423 35.62 30.88 18.30
CA SER A 423 34.82 31.28 17.15
C SER A 423 34.73 30.18 16.09
N ALA A 424 35.83 29.48 15.78
CA ALA A 424 35.82 28.37 14.81
C ALA A 424 35.06 27.14 15.32
N VAL A 425 35.19 26.80 16.61
CA VAL A 425 34.42 25.72 17.22
C VAL A 425 32.93 26.09 17.26
N SER A 426 32.64 27.30 17.75
CA SER A 426 31.29 27.87 17.86
C SER A 426 30.55 27.85 16.54
N GLN A 427 31.19 28.31 15.45
CA GLN A 427 30.58 28.31 14.12
C GLN A 427 30.21 26.89 13.64
N PHE A 428 30.96 25.87 14.07
CA PHE A 428 30.65 24.48 13.70
C PHE A 428 29.62 23.83 14.62
N SER A 429 29.60 24.19 15.91
CA SER A 429 28.71 23.61 16.92
C SER A 429 27.41 24.39 17.14
N GLU A 430 27.27 25.62 16.66
CA GLU A 430 26.10 26.47 16.91
C GLU A 430 24.79 25.80 16.49
N HIS A 431 24.84 25.05 15.39
CA HIS A 431 23.69 24.34 14.86
C HIS A 431 23.12 23.26 15.82
N LEU A 432 23.91 22.80 16.80
CA LEU A 432 23.45 21.83 17.79
C LEU A 432 22.37 22.38 18.73
N GLN A 433 22.27 23.71 18.88
CA GLN A 433 21.19 24.33 19.64
C GLN A 433 19.81 24.07 19.02
N HIS A 434 19.77 23.77 17.71
CA HIS A 434 18.57 23.44 16.96
C HIS A 434 18.25 21.93 16.93
N MET A 435 19.03 21.12 17.65
CA MET A 435 18.76 19.70 17.86
C MET A 435 17.87 19.51 19.08
N ARG A 436 16.97 18.53 19.03
CA ARG A 436 16.13 18.18 20.17
C ARG A 436 16.96 17.72 21.36
N GLN A 437 16.60 18.21 22.55
CA GLN A 437 17.24 17.86 23.81
C GLN A 437 16.80 16.46 24.31
N PRO A 438 17.67 15.72 25.02
CA PRO A 438 19.00 16.10 25.53
C PRO A 438 20.16 15.91 24.55
N LEU A 439 19.91 15.33 23.37
CA LEU A 439 20.97 14.89 22.46
C LEU A 439 21.86 16.02 21.94
N GLY A 440 21.26 17.19 21.61
CA GLY A 440 22.01 18.37 21.20
C GLY A 440 23.00 18.84 22.27
N GLN A 441 22.54 18.91 23.51
CA GLN A 441 23.36 19.27 24.66
C GLN A 441 24.45 18.24 24.97
N GLU A 442 24.13 16.95 24.95
CA GLU A 442 25.11 15.87 25.16
C GLU A 442 26.25 15.95 24.12
N LEU A 443 25.90 16.17 22.85
CA LEU A 443 26.89 16.33 21.80
C LEU A 443 27.74 17.59 22.00
N LEU A 444 27.12 18.70 22.41
CA LEU A 444 27.85 19.94 22.72
C LEU A 444 28.79 19.78 23.93
N GLN A 445 28.43 18.99 24.94
CA GLN A 445 29.33 18.65 26.05
C GLN A 445 30.54 17.83 25.56
N GLU A 446 30.36 16.90 24.63
CA GLU A 446 31.47 16.16 24.02
C GLU A 446 32.38 17.06 23.16
N VAL A 447 31.82 18.07 22.47
CA VAL A 447 32.59 19.13 21.81
C VAL A 447 33.44 19.90 22.83
N HIS A 448 32.83 20.36 23.92
CA HIS A 448 33.50 21.12 24.98
C HIS A 448 34.65 20.31 25.60
N LYS A 449 34.39 19.05 25.96
CA LYS A 449 35.39 18.12 26.48
C LYS A 449 36.54 17.88 25.51
N TYR A 450 36.25 17.70 24.22
CA TYR A 450 37.30 17.52 23.21
C TYR A 450 38.23 18.73 23.12
N VAL A 451 37.65 19.94 23.03
CA VAL A 451 38.44 21.18 22.87
C VAL A 451 39.34 21.39 24.08
N VAL A 452 38.80 21.27 25.30
CA VAL A 452 39.57 21.43 26.55
C VAL A 452 40.69 20.39 26.65
N LYS A 453 40.36 19.13 26.41
CA LYS A 453 41.33 18.03 26.46
C LYS A 453 42.47 18.23 25.46
N GLU A 454 42.16 18.56 24.21
CA GLU A 454 43.18 18.74 23.18
C GLU A 454 43.98 20.02 23.43
N TYR A 455 43.36 21.09 23.94
CA TYR A 455 44.07 22.31 24.36
C TYR A 455 45.13 21.98 25.42
N ILE A 456 44.74 21.29 26.50
CA ILE A 456 45.67 20.85 27.55
C ILE A 456 46.75 19.95 26.95
N THR A 457 46.38 19.01 26.08
CA THR A 457 47.29 18.10 25.39
C THR A 457 48.36 18.85 24.58
N GLN A 458 48.01 19.97 23.93
CA GLN A 458 48.96 20.79 23.18
C GLN A 458 49.91 21.56 24.10
N VAL A 459 49.41 22.00 25.25
CA VAL A 459 50.19 22.74 26.25
C VAL A 459 51.22 21.86 26.97
N ILE A 460 50.85 20.63 27.33
CA ILE A 460 51.74 19.72 28.06
C ILE A 460 52.83 19.08 27.17
N LYS A 461 52.72 19.22 25.84
CA LYS A 461 53.72 18.66 24.92
C LYS A 461 55.09 19.33 25.10
N PRO A 462 56.19 18.55 25.22
CA PRO A 462 57.52 19.12 25.33
C PRO A 462 57.91 19.80 24.01
N ARG A 463 58.07 21.14 24.04
CA ARG A 463 58.52 21.92 22.87
C ARG A 463 59.89 22.56 23.09
N TRP A 464 60.03 23.41 24.10
CA TRP A 464 61.28 24.12 24.43
C TRP A 464 61.21 24.75 25.83
N LYS A 465 62.36 25.18 26.37
CA LYS A 465 62.43 25.81 27.71
C LYS A 465 62.02 27.27 27.66
N MET A 466 60.93 27.62 28.34
CA MET A 466 60.44 29.00 28.43
C MET A 466 61.13 29.78 29.55
N ASN A 467 61.46 31.05 29.29
CA ASN A 467 61.96 31.96 30.32
C ASN A 467 60.79 32.46 31.21
N ARG A 468 61.12 33.24 32.25
CA ARG A 468 60.11 33.72 33.21
C ARG A 468 59.01 34.56 32.57
N GLU A 469 59.39 35.49 31.71
CA GLU A 469 58.46 36.43 31.07
C GLU A 469 57.52 35.69 30.12
N THR A 470 58.08 34.78 29.31
CA THR A 470 57.31 33.89 28.43
C THR A 470 56.32 33.05 29.21
N ARG A 471 56.73 32.45 30.34
CA ARG A 471 55.83 31.64 31.19
C ARG A 471 54.63 32.45 31.71
N GLN A 472 54.85 33.69 32.14
CA GLN A 472 53.77 34.58 32.58
C GLN A 472 52.87 35.04 31.43
N GLN A 473 53.44 35.26 30.24
CA GLN A 473 52.66 35.59 29.03
C GLN A 473 51.78 34.42 28.59
N VAL A 474 52.34 33.22 28.55
CA VAL A 474 51.61 31.97 28.23
C VAL A 474 50.47 31.74 29.22
N SER A 475 50.75 31.82 30.52
CA SER A 475 49.75 31.67 31.59
C SER A 475 48.57 32.64 31.42
N ARG A 476 48.83 33.94 31.24
CA ARG A 476 47.78 34.94 31.03
C ARG A 476 46.97 34.69 29.76
N LYS A 477 47.63 34.30 28.67
CA LYS A 477 46.96 34.02 27.40
C LYS A 477 46.08 32.77 27.50
N MET A 478 46.57 31.71 28.14
CA MET A 478 45.79 30.49 28.39
C MET A 478 44.52 30.80 29.21
N SER A 479 44.64 31.57 30.30
CA SER A 479 43.47 31.93 31.11
C SER A 479 42.44 32.75 30.33
N LEU A 480 42.91 33.67 29.47
CA LEU A 480 42.02 34.45 28.60
C LEU A 480 41.31 33.57 27.58
N GLU A 481 42.04 32.75 26.83
CA GLU A 481 41.46 31.85 25.82
C GLU A 481 40.52 30.82 26.46
N ALA A 482 40.86 30.29 27.63
CA ALA A 482 40.00 29.38 28.39
C ALA A 482 38.66 30.05 28.73
N ALA A 483 38.68 31.25 29.30
CA ALA A 483 37.45 31.97 29.63
C ALA A 483 36.57 32.20 28.40
N ILE A 484 37.17 32.55 27.25
CA ILE A 484 36.42 32.73 26.01
C ILE A 484 35.81 31.40 25.54
N ILE A 485 36.60 30.32 25.47
CA ILE A 485 36.11 28.99 25.04
C ILE A 485 34.95 28.52 25.92
N HIS A 486 35.10 28.62 27.24
CA HIS A 486 34.09 28.17 28.19
C HIS A 486 32.81 29.00 28.07
N ASN A 487 32.91 30.34 28.11
CA ASN A 487 31.74 31.20 28.00
C ASN A 487 30.99 30.96 26.68
N THR A 488 31.70 30.87 25.56
CA THR A 488 31.08 30.61 24.25
C THR A 488 30.31 29.29 24.22
N LEU A 489 30.86 28.20 24.75
CA LEU A 489 30.19 26.90 24.71
C LEU A 489 29.06 26.77 25.74
N ILE A 490 29.19 27.44 26.90
CA ILE A 490 28.10 27.53 27.89
C ILE A 490 26.94 28.37 27.33
N ASP A 491 27.24 29.49 26.67
CA ASP A 491 26.23 30.34 26.01
C ASP A 491 25.47 29.56 24.90
N GLN A 492 26.11 28.58 24.27
CA GLN A 492 25.49 27.65 23.31
C GLN A 492 24.70 26.49 23.97
N GLY A 493 24.75 26.35 25.30
CA GLY A 493 23.98 25.36 26.07
C GLY A 493 24.79 24.19 26.64
N SER A 494 26.13 24.26 26.69
CA SER A 494 26.96 23.24 27.33
C SER A 494 26.83 23.31 28.85
N GLU A 495 26.50 22.18 29.49
CA GLU A 495 26.47 22.06 30.97
C GLU A 495 27.77 21.48 31.56
N ALA A 496 28.86 21.46 30.79
CA ALA A 496 30.13 20.92 31.26
C ALA A 496 30.93 21.94 32.10
N ASP A 497 30.30 22.53 33.12
CA ASP A 497 30.88 23.53 34.02
C ASP A 497 32.12 23.01 34.77
N TRP A 498 32.16 21.71 35.01
CA TRP A 498 33.30 21.03 35.62
C TRP A 498 34.58 21.13 34.77
N LEU A 499 34.52 21.50 33.49
CA LEU A 499 35.68 21.73 32.63
C LEU A 499 36.28 23.13 32.78
N VAL A 500 35.53 24.09 33.34
CA VAL A 500 35.93 25.51 33.43
C VAL A 500 37.29 25.73 34.11
N PRO A 501 37.62 25.07 35.25
CA PRO A 501 38.90 25.31 35.89
C PRO A 501 40.08 24.58 35.23
N ALA A 502 39.84 23.62 34.32
CA ALA A 502 40.87 22.69 33.82
C ALA A 502 42.08 23.39 33.19
N ILE A 503 41.86 24.27 32.20
CA ILE A 503 42.94 25.02 31.54
C ILE A 503 43.55 26.03 32.50
N GLY A 504 42.72 26.64 33.37
CA GLY A 504 43.15 27.61 34.38
C GLY A 504 44.17 27.04 35.37
N HIS A 505 43.95 25.83 35.86
CA HIS A 505 44.90 25.14 36.74
C HIS A 505 46.26 24.93 36.07
N ILE A 506 46.28 24.47 34.81
CA ILE A 506 47.52 24.30 34.06
C ILE A 506 48.20 25.66 33.80
N ALA A 507 47.42 26.70 33.51
CA ALA A 507 47.93 28.06 33.33
C ALA A 507 48.60 28.60 34.61
N ASN A 508 48.01 28.35 35.79
CA ASN A 508 48.54 28.76 37.09
C ASN A 508 49.89 28.07 37.37
N ILE A 509 49.98 26.77 37.12
CA ILE A 509 51.23 25.99 37.25
C ILE A 509 52.32 26.53 36.31
N ILE A 510 51.98 26.80 35.05
CA ILE A 510 52.92 27.32 34.06
C ILE A 510 53.41 28.72 34.44
N GLY A 511 52.56 29.60 34.97
CA GLY A 511 52.92 30.97 35.34
C GLY A 511 53.76 31.09 36.62
N GLU A 512 53.73 30.10 37.52
CA GLU A 512 54.29 30.21 38.87
C GLU A 512 55.77 29.81 38.98
N LYS A 513 56.53 30.53 39.83
CA LYS A 513 57.97 30.31 40.07
C LYS A 513 58.24 29.63 41.41
N LYS A 514 57.42 29.89 42.43
CA LYS A 514 57.64 29.38 43.79
C LYS A 514 57.22 27.92 43.87
N LYS A 515 58.18 27.04 44.19
CA LYS A 515 57.94 25.59 44.30
C LYS A 515 56.76 25.24 45.22
N ASP A 516 56.64 25.95 46.34
CA ASP A 516 55.55 25.70 47.30
C ASP A 516 54.17 26.05 46.73
N LYS A 517 54.08 27.10 45.92
CA LYS A 517 52.85 27.48 45.23
C LYS A 517 52.52 26.55 44.06
N ILE A 518 53.54 26.07 43.33
CA ILE A 518 53.33 25.05 42.30
C ILE A 518 52.74 23.78 42.92
N LYS A 519 53.24 23.34 44.07
CA LYS A 519 52.69 22.19 44.79
C LYS A 519 51.22 22.41 45.18
N ALA A 520 50.86 23.61 45.64
CA ALA A 520 49.48 23.96 45.95
C ALA A 520 48.58 23.89 44.71
N TYR A 521 48.97 24.50 43.58
CA TYR A 521 48.19 24.42 42.33
C TYR A 521 48.08 23.00 41.77
N VAL A 522 49.12 22.17 41.92
CA VAL A 522 49.04 20.75 41.55
C VAL A 522 48.05 20.01 42.46
N GLN A 523 48.04 20.31 43.76
CA GLN A 523 47.08 19.72 44.69
C GLN A 523 45.64 20.12 44.36
N GLU A 524 45.38 21.39 44.03
CA GLU A 524 44.07 21.87 43.56
C GLU A 524 43.64 21.16 42.27
N LEU A 525 44.54 21.05 41.29
CA LEU A 525 44.28 20.31 40.05
C LEU A 525 43.90 18.84 40.31
N CYS A 526 44.63 18.13 41.18
CA CYS A 526 44.35 16.73 41.51
C CYS A 526 43.08 16.56 42.37
N GLN A 527 42.65 17.60 43.09
CA GLN A 527 41.38 17.58 43.83
C GLN A 527 40.19 17.68 42.87
N ASP A 528 40.26 18.57 41.89
CA ASP A 528 39.19 18.78 40.91
C ASP A 528 39.17 17.68 39.82
N TYR A 529 40.35 17.14 39.48
CA TYR A 529 40.54 16.12 38.44
C TYR A 529 41.38 14.95 38.96
N PRO A 530 40.77 14.01 39.71
CA PRO A 530 41.48 12.90 40.38
C PRO A 530 42.03 11.85 39.40
N ASP A 531 41.65 11.91 38.13
CA ASP A 531 42.18 11.07 37.05
C ASP A 531 43.58 11.51 36.56
N ILE A 532 44.01 12.72 36.92
CA ILE A 532 45.35 13.25 36.65
C ILE A 532 46.36 12.63 37.63
N ARG A 533 47.37 11.94 37.08
CA ARG A 533 48.39 11.19 37.82
C ARG A 533 49.72 11.92 37.96
#